data_AF-A0A2S4Z602-F1
#
_entry.id   AF-A0A2S4Z602-F1
#
_cell.length_a   1.000
_cell.length_b   1.000
_cell.length_c   1.000
_cell.angle_alpha   90.00
_cell.angle_beta   90.00
_cell.angle_gamma   90.00
#
_symmetry.space_group_name_H-M   'P 1'
#
loop_
_entity.id
_entity.type
_entity.pdbx_description
1 polymer ?
#
loop_
_entity_poly.entity_id
_entity_poly.type
_entity_poly.pdbx_seq_one_letter_code
_entity_poly.pdbx_strand_id
1 'polypeptide(L)'
;MCARCQRFTGTPVLVHEVHAATGPGFNVYAWSECAVHYPTTTDVLDLLGPTERRSRLTLRVYRIAADGRVVDDRGKTEYLAVGHADQPVPFTSVYPPCTCPRCKAPP
;
A
#
# COMPACT_ATOMS: atom_id res chain seq x y z
N MET A 1 7.47 29.02 9.12
CA MET A 1 6.47 29.95 8.56
C MET A 1 5.13 29.24 8.56
N CYS A 2 4.07 29.87 9.07
CA CYS A 2 2.73 29.30 9.11
C CYS A 2 2.09 29.34 7.72
N ALA A 3 1.56 28.22 7.23
CA ALA A 3 0.91 28.17 5.92
C ALA A 3 -0.37 29.03 5.83
N ARG A 4 -1.02 29.34 6.96
CA ARG A 4 -2.24 30.17 7.01
C ARG A 4 -1.93 31.67 7.10
N CYS A 5 -1.21 32.08 8.14
CA CYS A 5 -0.99 33.50 8.45
C CYS A 5 0.38 34.04 8.01
N GLN A 6 1.22 33.20 7.40
CA GLN A 6 2.55 33.55 6.87
C GLN A 6 3.56 34.10 7.89
N ARG A 7 3.25 34.04 9.20
CA ARG A 7 4.17 34.44 10.28
C ARG A 7 5.12 33.30 10.67
N PHE A 8 6.29 33.64 11.22
CA PHE A 8 7.23 32.66 11.77
C PHE A 8 6.88 32.33 13.23
N THR A 9 7.13 31.09 13.65
CA THR A 9 7.06 30.64 15.06
C THR A 9 8.24 29.74 15.34
N GLY A 10 8.70 29.72 16.59
CA GLY A 10 9.62 28.70 17.11
C GLY A 10 8.95 27.37 17.45
N THR A 11 7.61 27.32 17.49
CA THR A 11 6.80 26.15 17.87
C THR A 11 5.75 25.81 16.81
N PRO A 12 6.15 25.40 15.59
CA PRO A 12 5.21 24.97 14.57
C PRO A 12 4.54 23.64 14.95
N VAL A 13 3.24 23.51 14.64
CA VAL A 13 2.50 22.25 14.75
C VAL A 13 2.21 21.68 13.37
N LEU A 14 2.33 20.36 13.21
CA LEU A 14 2.00 19.66 11.97
C LEU A 14 0.48 19.61 11.82
N VAL A 15 -0.03 20.07 10.67
CA VAL A 15 -1.48 20.10 10.39
C VAL A 15 -1.88 19.23 9.21
N HIS A 16 -0.93 18.90 8.31
CA HIS A 16 -1.21 17.99 7.20
C HIS A 16 0.09 17.40 6.66
N GLU A 17 0.07 16.12 6.30
CA GLU A 17 1.09 15.46 5.49
C GLU A 17 0.56 15.27 4.07
N VAL A 18 1.31 15.75 3.08
CA VAL A 18 0.95 15.62 1.66
C VAL A 18 1.78 14.51 1.05
N HIS A 19 1.12 13.44 0.61
CA HIS A 19 1.76 12.37 -0.16
C HIS A 19 1.72 12.69 -1.64
N ALA A 20 2.87 12.75 -2.30
CA ALA A 20 2.96 12.96 -3.74
C ALA A 20 2.77 11.63 -4.48
N ALA A 21 2.06 11.66 -5.62
CA ALA A 21 1.93 10.50 -6.50
C ALA A 21 3.24 10.13 -7.21
N THR A 22 4.13 11.13 -7.39
CA THR A 22 5.47 10.98 -7.95
C THR A 22 6.43 11.91 -7.21
N GLY A 23 7.44 11.35 -6.54
CA GLY A 23 8.39 12.11 -5.71
C GLY A 23 8.08 12.08 -4.20
N PRO A 24 8.89 12.74 -3.37
CA PRO A 24 8.68 12.77 -1.92
C PRO A 24 7.48 13.66 -1.56
N GLY A 25 6.72 13.23 -0.57
CA GLY A 25 5.71 14.06 0.08
C GLY A 25 6.31 15.25 0.84
N PHE A 26 5.46 16.11 1.36
CA PHE A 26 5.88 17.24 2.20
C PHE A 26 4.90 17.50 3.34
N ASN A 27 5.39 18.13 4.40
CA ASN A 27 4.63 18.41 5.61
C ASN A 27 4.19 19.87 5.66
N VAL A 28 2.93 20.11 6.04
CA VAL A 28 2.34 21.44 6.21
C VAL A 28 2.27 21.75 7.70
N TYR A 29 2.87 22.87 8.08
CA TYR A 29 2.92 23.33 9.46
C TYR A 29 2.16 24.65 9.65
N ALA A 30 1.53 24.80 10.81
CA ALA A 30 0.86 26.03 11.22
C ALA A 30 1.26 26.44 12.64
N TRP A 31 0.86 27.65 13.05
CA TRP A 31 0.83 28.01 14.47
C TRP A 31 -0.27 27.23 15.19
N SER A 32 -0.10 27.00 16.49
CA SER A 32 -1.12 26.37 17.36
C SER A 32 -2.50 27.04 17.23
N GLU A 33 -2.54 28.38 17.28
CA GLU A 33 -3.79 29.16 17.10
C GLU A 33 -4.39 29.03 15.70
N CYS A 34 -3.55 28.80 14.68
CA CYS A 34 -4.02 28.63 13.31
C CYS A 34 -4.46 27.19 13.02
N ALA A 35 -3.98 26.21 13.80
CA ALA A 35 -4.21 24.79 13.58
C ALA A 35 -5.68 24.40 13.73
N VAL A 36 -6.44 25.10 14.58
CA VAL A 36 -7.89 24.89 14.78
C VAL A 36 -8.71 25.02 13.49
N HIS A 37 -8.16 25.70 12.48
CA HIS A 37 -8.83 25.91 11.21
C HIS A 37 -8.47 24.89 10.13
N TYR A 38 -7.55 23.97 10.42
CA TYR A 38 -7.25 22.86 9.52
C TYR A 38 -8.18 21.70 9.85
N PRO A 39 -8.56 20.88 8.85
CA PRO A 39 -9.28 19.64 9.11
C PRO A 39 -8.47 18.79 10.11
N THR A 40 -9.16 18.13 11.04
CA THR A 40 -8.50 17.16 11.92
C THR A 40 -7.86 16.10 11.04
N THR A 41 -6.55 15.88 11.22
CA THR A 41 -5.82 14.84 10.50
C THR A 41 -6.54 13.53 10.77
N THR A 42 -7.25 13.01 9.78
CA THR A 42 -7.95 11.74 9.93
C THR A 42 -6.87 10.68 9.99
N ASP A 43 -6.79 9.94 11.09
CA ASP A 43 -5.89 8.79 11.16
C ASP A 43 -6.29 7.85 10.02
N VAL A 44 -5.30 7.33 9.29
CA VAL A 44 -5.55 6.30 8.27
C VAL A 44 -6.26 5.10 8.91
N LEU A 45 -6.04 4.83 10.20
CA LEU A 45 -6.79 3.83 10.94
C LEU A 45 -8.28 4.20 11.12
N ASP A 46 -8.62 5.48 11.27
CA ASP A 46 -10.01 5.94 11.40
C ASP A 46 -10.77 5.90 10.07
N LEU A 47 -10.06 6.09 8.95
CA LEU A 47 -10.61 5.89 7.61
C LEU A 47 -10.87 4.41 7.30
N LEU A 48 -10.11 3.52 7.94
CA LEU A 48 -10.33 2.08 7.93
C LEU A 48 -11.31 1.69 9.05
N GLY A 49 -12.55 2.21 9.01
CA GLY A 49 -13.65 1.67 9.82
C GLY A 49 -13.69 0.13 9.74
N PRO A 50 -14.30 -0.60 10.70
CA PRO A 50 -14.19 -2.06 10.78
C PRO A 50 -14.63 -2.71 9.47
N THR A 51 -13.63 -2.94 8.61
CA THR A 51 -13.79 -3.54 7.32
C THR A 51 -13.89 -5.01 7.64
N GLU A 52 -15.05 -5.62 7.35
CA GLU A 52 -15.09 -7.06 7.18
C GLU A 52 -13.92 -7.42 6.27
N ARG A 53 -12.93 -8.11 6.84
CA ARG A 53 -11.64 -8.40 6.21
C ARG A 53 -11.88 -9.32 5.02
N ARG A 54 -12.26 -8.73 3.89
CA ARG A 54 -12.40 -9.42 2.62
C ARG A 54 -11.02 -9.91 2.22
N SER A 55 -10.87 -11.23 2.12
CA SER A 55 -9.67 -11.91 1.64
C SER A 55 -9.17 -11.22 0.38
N ARG A 56 -8.01 -10.55 0.48
CA ARG A 56 -7.43 -9.77 -0.64
C ARG A 56 -6.82 -10.67 -1.72
N LEU A 57 -6.57 -11.94 -1.41
CA LEU A 57 -6.00 -12.90 -2.34
C LEU A 57 -6.58 -14.31 -2.16
N THR A 58 -6.96 -14.90 -3.28
CA THR A 58 -7.34 -16.32 -3.40
C THR A 58 -6.33 -17.02 -4.28
N LEU A 59 -5.63 -18.02 -3.74
CA LEU A 59 -4.77 -18.92 -4.51
C LEU A 59 -5.54 -20.21 -4.81
N ARG A 60 -5.53 -20.68 -6.05
CA ARG A 60 -5.97 -22.04 -6.40
C ARG A 60 -4.80 -22.79 -7.01
N VAL A 61 -4.53 -24.00 -6.53
CA VAL A 61 -3.36 -24.78 -6.93
C VAL A 61 -3.79 -25.98 -7.74
N TYR A 62 -3.39 -25.99 -9.00
CA TYR A 62 -3.65 -27.09 -9.93
C TYR A 62 -2.36 -27.83 -10.29
N ARG A 63 -2.48 -29.14 -10.52
CA ARG A 63 -1.49 -29.90 -11.29
C ARG A 63 -1.97 -29.99 -12.73
N ILE A 64 -1.08 -29.71 -13.68
CA ILE A 64 -1.36 -29.78 -15.12
C ILE A 64 -0.50 -30.85 -15.78
N ALA A 65 -1.08 -31.54 -16.75
CA ALA A 65 -0.39 -32.48 -17.63
C ALA A 65 0.34 -31.73 -18.77
N ALA A 66 1.20 -32.45 -19.50
CA ALA A 66 2.00 -31.89 -20.59
C ALA A 66 1.17 -31.33 -21.76
N ASP A 67 -0.08 -31.78 -21.91
CA ASP A 67 -1.07 -31.29 -22.88
C ASP A 67 -1.89 -30.09 -22.36
N GLY A 68 -1.61 -29.61 -21.15
CA GLY A 68 -2.29 -28.49 -20.52
C GLY A 68 -3.57 -28.85 -19.77
N ARG A 69 -3.97 -30.13 -19.70
CA ARG A 69 -5.16 -30.53 -18.91
C ARG A 69 -4.87 -30.49 -17.42
N VAL A 70 -5.82 -29.98 -16.62
CA VAL A 70 -5.76 -30.07 -15.15
C VAL A 70 -6.02 -31.51 -14.73
N VAL A 71 -5.08 -32.09 -13.99
CA VAL A 71 -5.14 -33.48 -13.52
C VAL A 71 -5.33 -33.58 -12.00
N ASP A 72 -5.20 -32.48 -11.26
CA ASP A 72 -5.42 -32.39 -9.83
C ASP A 72 -5.78 -30.94 -9.46
N ASP A 73 -6.79 -30.73 -8.63
CA ASP A 73 -7.12 -29.43 -8.02
C ASP A 73 -7.00 -29.60 -6.51
N ARG A 74 -5.99 -28.97 -5.93
CA ARG A 74 -5.70 -29.05 -4.49
C ARG A 74 -6.52 -28.07 -3.66
N GLY A 75 -7.48 -27.41 -4.29
CA GLY A 75 -8.43 -26.53 -3.63
C GLY A 75 -7.96 -25.09 -3.54
N LYS A 76 -8.80 -24.30 -2.87
CA LYS A 76 -8.71 -22.85 -2.73
C LYS A 76 -8.05 -22.51 -1.39
N THR A 77 -6.94 -21.79 -1.41
CA THR A 77 -6.35 -21.20 -0.22
C THR A 77 -6.66 -19.70 -0.17
N GLU A 78 -7.26 -19.27 0.92
CA GLU A 78 -7.58 -17.86 1.16
C GLU A 78 -6.51 -17.25 2.05
N TYR A 79 -5.90 -16.15 1.59
CA TYR A 79 -4.91 -15.43 2.37
C TYR A 79 -5.47 -14.09 2.82
N LEU A 80 -5.47 -13.88 4.13
CA LEU A 80 -5.66 -12.57 4.73
C LEU A 80 -4.32 -11.83 4.66
N ALA A 81 -4.29 -10.66 4.03
CA ALA A 81 -3.16 -9.75 4.15
C ALA A 81 -3.17 -9.14 5.55
N VAL A 82 -2.68 -9.86 6.55
CA VAL A 82 -2.44 -9.32 7.88
C VAL A 82 -1.19 -8.45 7.76
N GLY A 83 -1.32 -7.17 8.12
CA GLY A 83 -0.20 -6.22 8.21
C GLY A 83 0.77 -6.61 9.33
N HIS A 84 1.60 -7.61 9.09
CA HIS A 84 2.84 -7.82 9.81
C HIS A 84 3.97 -7.91 8.78
N ALA A 85 4.76 -6.84 8.73
CA ALA A 85 5.92 -6.71 7.86
C ALA A 85 7.14 -7.56 8.29
N ASP A 86 6.97 -8.45 9.27
CA ASP A 86 8.09 -9.21 9.87
C ASP A 86 8.26 -10.64 9.36
N GLN A 87 7.49 -11.05 8.35
CA GLN A 87 7.85 -12.24 7.59
C GLN A 87 8.11 -11.85 6.14
N PRO A 88 9.36 -11.91 5.65
CA PRO A 88 9.61 -11.70 4.23
C PRO A 88 8.81 -12.75 3.47
N VAL A 89 7.90 -12.28 2.62
CA VAL A 89 7.31 -13.12 1.58
C VAL A 89 8.46 -13.82 0.86
N PRO A 90 8.43 -15.15 0.68
CA PRO A 90 9.51 -15.84 0.01
C PRO A 90 9.69 -15.22 -1.38
N PHE A 91 10.78 -14.47 -1.55
CA PHE A 91 11.24 -13.97 -2.84
C PHE A 91 11.70 -15.19 -3.63
N THR A 92 10.81 -15.80 -4.39
CA THR A 92 11.22 -16.68 -5.47
C THR A 92 11.68 -15.79 -6.61
N SER A 93 13.00 -15.69 -6.83
CA SER A 93 13.68 -14.90 -7.86
C SER A 93 13.41 -15.37 -9.31
N VAL A 94 12.19 -15.84 -9.58
CA VAL A 94 11.88 -16.66 -10.74
C VAL A 94 10.84 -15.97 -11.62
N TYR A 95 10.79 -14.62 -11.70
CA TYR A 95 9.88 -13.98 -12.66
C TYR A 95 10.36 -12.70 -13.36
N PRO A 96 10.26 -12.64 -14.71
CA PRO A 96 10.03 -13.77 -15.60
C PRO A 96 11.34 -14.56 -15.78
N PRO A 97 11.38 -15.88 -15.54
CA PRO A 97 12.56 -16.70 -15.77
C PRO A 97 12.53 -17.30 -17.19
N CYS A 98 11.66 -16.76 -18.06
CA CYS A 98 11.32 -17.36 -19.34
C CYS A 98 11.72 -16.45 -20.49
N THR A 99 12.34 -17.05 -21.49
CA THR A 99 12.85 -16.37 -22.69
C THR A 99 11.76 -16.10 -23.74
N CYS A 100 10.48 -16.23 -23.38
CA CYS A 100 9.40 -16.17 -24.35
C CYS A 100 9.10 -14.74 -24.81
N PRO A 101 8.60 -14.53 -26.04
CA PRO A 101 8.38 -13.20 -26.60
C PRO A 101 7.36 -12.34 -25.84
N ARG A 102 6.46 -12.96 -25.06
CA ARG A 102 5.43 -12.26 -24.29
C ARG A 102 5.91 -11.68 -22.96
N CYS A 103 7.05 -12.14 -22.44
CA CYS A 103 7.55 -11.75 -21.12
C CYS A 103 8.73 -10.78 -21.16
N LYS A 104 9.14 -10.30 -22.34
CA LYS A 104 10.08 -9.17 -22.43
C LYS A 104 9.36 -7.89 -22.00
N ALA A 105 9.84 -7.22 -20.96
CA ALA A 105 9.40 -5.87 -20.64
C ALA A 105 9.70 -4.92 -21.84
N PRO A 106 8.83 -3.93 -22.11
CA PRO A 106 9.08 -2.94 -23.16
C PRO A 106 10.36 -2.13 -22.87
N PRO A 107 11.02 -1.57 -23.91
CA PRO A 107 12.28 -0.84 -23.76
C PRO A 107 12.15 0.42 -22.91
#